data_AF-A0A7Y5XQD7-F1
#
_entry.id   AF-A0A7Y5XQD7-F1
#
_cell.length_a   1.000
_cell.length_b   1.000
_cell.length_c   1.000
_cell.angle_alpha   90.00
_cell.angle_beta   90.00
_cell.angle_gamma   90.00
#
_symmetry.space_group_name_H-M   'P 1'
#
loop_
_entity.id
_entity.type
_entity.pdbx_description
1 polymer ?
#
loop_
_entity_poly.entity_id
_entity_poly.type
_entity_poly.pdbx_seq_one_letter_code
_entity_poly.pdbx_strand_id
1 'polypeptide(L)'
;MTAPPLQGPTSVYALYGADGRLLYVGVARVGREKERWEEHRRHQQWWPDVHTRHIVGIYPNRAEALAAEAGLIKSARPLHNHIHNGTNPHRVRVGPPSPRARTTSPRSQVRPSRFLTPLLLFLSLLTLLLKPGRGKRGSTAYRVIRRLERYLKRHRQR
;
A
#
# COMPACT_ATOMS: atom_id res chain seq x y z
N MET A 1 -29.03 -12.19 -16.86
CA MET A 1 -29.49 -12.04 -15.46
C MET A 1 -28.34 -11.43 -14.66
N THR A 2 -28.37 -10.13 -14.34
CA THR A 2 -27.25 -9.46 -13.65
C THR A 2 -27.58 -9.41 -12.16
N ALA A 3 -26.83 -10.16 -11.35
CA ALA A 3 -26.92 -10.14 -9.89
C ALA A 3 -26.68 -8.72 -9.34
N PRO A 4 -27.28 -8.34 -8.20
CA PRO A 4 -27.24 -6.96 -7.70
C PRO A 4 -25.81 -6.50 -7.37
N PRO A 5 -25.42 -5.24 -7.60
CA PRO A 5 -24.17 -4.72 -7.06
C PRO A 5 -24.26 -4.70 -5.53
N LEU A 6 -23.55 -5.67 -4.95
CA LEU A 6 -23.40 -6.00 -3.55
C LEU A 6 -22.83 -4.82 -2.73
N GLN A 7 -23.45 -4.59 -1.55
CA GLN A 7 -22.99 -3.81 -0.39
C GLN A 7 -22.50 -2.37 -0.70
N GLY A 8 -23.16 -1.39 -0.07
CA GLY A 8 -22.98 0.06 -0.29
C GLY A 8 -21.56 0.61 -0.10
N PRO A 9 -21.41 1.94 -0.11
CA PRO A 9 -20.10 2.61 -0.18
C PRO A 9 -19.07 2.03 0.79
N THR A 10 -17.89 1.72 0.25
CA THR A 10 -16.81 1.03 0.97
C THR A 10 -15.51 1.83 0.84
N SER A 11 -14.84 2.08 1.95
CA SER A 11 -13.55 2.77 2.00
C SER A 11 -12.39 1.77 1.95
N VAL A 12 -11.31 2.17 1.28
CA VAL A 12 -9.99 1.53 1.35
C VAL A 12 -9.11 2.40 2.22
N TYR A 13 -8.44 1.80 3.20
CA TYR A 13 -7.54 2.50 4.11
C TYR A 13 -6.16 1.86 4.15
N ALA A 14 -5.17 2.66 4.53
CA ALA A 14 -3.77 2.28 4.68
C ALA A 14 -3.27 2.64 6.08
N LEU A 15 -2.52 1.74 6.69
CA LEU A 15 -1.89 1.89 8.00
C LEU A 15 -0.38 1.95 7.82
N TYR A 16 0.27 2.95 8.41
CA TYR A 16 1.68 3.25 8.24
C TYR A 16 2.42 3.22 9.58
N GLY A 17 3.67 2.79 9.55
CA GLY A 17 4.59 2.88 10.67
C GLY A 17 5.20 4.28 10.84
N ALA A 18 5.93 4.48 11.92
CA ALA A 18 6.59 5.76 12.22
C ALA A 18 7.66 6.15 11.17
N ASP A 19 8.25 5.16 10.49
CA ASP A 19 9.19 5.31 9.39
C ASP A 19 8.50 5.60 8.04
N GLY A 20 7.17 5.73 8.02
CA GLY A 20 6.37 5.90 6.81
C GLY A 20 6.18 4.61 6.01
N ARG A 21 6.63 3.46 6.52
CA ARG A 21 6.44 2.15 5.87
C ARG A 21 4.97 1.76 5.87
N LEU A 22 4.48 1.24 4.74
CA LEU A 22 3.14 0.69 4.65
C LEU A 22 3.06 -0.66 5.39
N LEU A 23 2.29 -0.69 6.47
CA LEU A 23 2.13 -1.86 7.32
C LEU A 23 0.97 -2.72 6.85
N TYR A 24 -0.18 -2.10 6.56
CA TYR A 24 -1.39 -2.82 6.20
C TYR A 24 -2.32 -1.99 5.32
N VAL A 25 -3.05 -2.65 4.42
CA VAL A 25 -4.14 -2.09 3.61
C VAL A 25 -5.39 -2.92 3.88
N GLY A 26 -6.52 -2.24 4.11
CA GLY A 26 -7.79 -2.86 4.41
C GLY A 26 -8.98 -2.16 3.76
N VAL A 27 -10.12 -2.83 3.78
CA VAL A 27 -11.42 -2.23 3.46
C VAL A 27 -12.36 -2.16 4.67
N ALA A 28 -13.22 -1.15 4.70
CA ALA A 28 -14.31 -1.02 5.67
C ALA A 28 -15.54 -0.38 5.02
N ARG A 29 -16.72 -0.54 5.62
CA ARG A 29 -17.88 0.28 5.22
C ARG A 29 -17.57 1.73 5.53
N VAL A 30 -17.99 2.64 4.65
CA VAL A 30 -17.78 4.09 4.88
C VAL A 30 -18.40 4.48 6.23
N GLY A 31 -17.61 5.16 7.06
CA GLY A 31 -17.99 5.58 8.41
C GLY A 31 -17.74 4.55 9.51
N ARG A 32 -17.30 3.33 9.17
CA ARG A 32 -16.96 2.24 10.12
C ARG A 32 -15.48 1.88 10.11
N GLU A 33 -14.62 2.76 9.63
CA GLU A 33 -13.17 2.54 9.60
C GLU A 33 -12.59 2.45 11.00
N LYS A 34 -13.06 3.32 11.91
CA LYS A 34 -12.66 3.30 13.32
C LYS A 34 -12.97 1.97 14.00
N GLU A 35 -14.15 1.39 13.75
CA GLU A 35 -14.51 0.08 14.30
C GLU A 35 -13.54 -1.00 13.81
N ARG A 36 -13.19 -0.99 12.52
CA ARG A 36 -12.17 -1.93 12.00
C ARG A 36 -10.81 -1.70 12.60
N TRP A 37 -10.39 -0.45 12.81
CA TRP A 37 -9.11 -0.13 13.45
C TRP A 37 -9.07 -0.61 14.89
N GLU A 38 -10.16 -0.46 15.64
CA GLU A 38 -10.28 -0.97 17.00
C GLU A 38 -10.21 -2.50 17.06
N GLU A 39 -10.83 -3.18 16.10
CA GLU A 39 -10.69 -4.63 15.95
C GLU A 39 -9.22 -5.02 15.72
N HIS A 40 -8.51 -4.33 14.82
CA HIS A 40 -7.08 -4.60 14.62
C HIS A 40 -6.27 -4.29 15.88
N ARG A 41 -6.58 -3.20 16.60
CA ARG A 41 -5.92 -2.86 17.87
C ARG A 41 -6.01 -3.96 18.91
N ARG A 42 -7.15 -4.64 18.98
CA ARG A 42 -7.40 -5.71 19.95
C ARG A 42 -6.74 -7.02 19.56
N HIS A 43 -6.66 -7.33 18.26
CA HIS A 43 -6.35 -8.67 17.79
C HIS A 43 -5.00 -8.81 17.06
N GLN A 44 -4.38 -7.70 16.65
CA GLN A 44 -3.17 -7.74 15.84
C GLN A 44 -1.95 -7.33 16.67
N GLN A 45 -1.04 -8.28 16.87
CA GLN A 45 0.21 -8.06 17.61
C GLN A 45 1.10 -6.94 17.05
N TRP A 46 0.96 -6.63 15.76
CA TRP A 46 1.69 -5.56 15.06
C TRP A 46 1.02 -4.19 15.16
N TRP A 47 -0.17 -4.10 15.76
CA TRP A 47 -0.86 -2.82 15.90
C TRP A 47 -0.05 -1.71 16.60
N PRO A 48 0.76 -2.01 17.65
CA PRO A 48 1.60 -0.98 18.27
C PRO A 48 2.55 -0.27 17.31
N ASP A 49 2.89 -0.88 16.17
CA ASP A 49 3.76 -0.28 15.15
C ASP A 49 3.02 0.75 14.27
N VAL A 50 1.68 0.81 14.33
CA VAL A 50 0.87 1.75 13.53
C VAL A 50 0.96 3.16 14.11
N HIS A 51 1.53 4.06 13.32
CA HIS A 51 1.65 5.49 13.65
C HIS A 51 0.57 6.33 12.96
N THR A 52 0.30 6.06 11.67
CA THR A 52 -0.60 6.88 10.86
C THR A 52 -1.64 6.02 10.13
N ARG A 53 -2.85 6.56 9.96
CA ARG A 53 -4.00 5.89 9.35
C ARG A 53 -4.62 6.79 8.29
N HIS A 54 -4.70 6.34 7.05
CA HIS A 54 -5.21 7.14 5.92
C HIS A 54 -6.33 6.44 5.18
N ILE A 55 -7.36 7.20 4.80
CA ILE A 55 -8.34 6.76 3.80
C ILE A 55 -7.78 7.03 2.42
N VAL A 56 -7.53 5.97 1.67
CA VAL A 56 -6.94 6.03 0.33
C VAL A 56 -8.00 6.31 -0.73
N GLY A 57 -9.22 5.80 -0.52
CA GLY A 57 -10.33 6.04 -1.43
C GLY A 57 -11.65 5.54 -0.88
N ILE A 58 -12.75 6.07 -1.45
CA ILE A 58 -14.11 5.60 -1.22
C ILE A 58 -14.64 5.10 -2.56
N TYR A 59 -15.19 3.89 -2.55
CA TYR A 59 -15.69 3.20 -3.73
C TYR A 59 -17.21 3.00 -3.62
N PRO A 60 -17.94 3.02 -4.75
CA PRO A 60 -19.40 2.89 -4.76
C PRO A 60 -19.90 1.57 -4.14
N ASN A 61 -19.11 0.51 -4.25
CA ASN A 61 -19.45 -0.82 -3.77
C ASN A 61 -18.22 -1.55 -3.25
N ARG A 62 -18.47 -2.64 -2.51
CA ARG A 62 -17.41 -3.47 -1.92
C ARG A 62 -16.49 -4.11 -2.96
N ALA A 63 -17.02 -4.53 -4.12
CA ALA A 63 -16.23 -5.21 -5.14
C ALA A 63 -15.14 -4.28 -5.71
N GLU A 64 -15.48 -3.03 -6.01
CA GLU A 64 -14.52 -2.02 -6.46
C GLU A 64 -13.45 -1.69 -5.40
N ALA A 65 -13.84 -1.60 -4.12
CA ALA A 65 -12.90 -1.39 -3.03
C ALA A 65 -11.90 -2.55 -2.89
N LEU A 66 -12.37 -3.80 -2.98
CA LEU A 66 -11.51 -4.98 -2.92
C LEU A 66 -10.54 -5.05 -4.12
N ALA A 67 -10.98 -4.66 -5.31
CA ALA A 67 -10.09 -4.58 -6.47
C ALA A 67 -8.99 -3.52 -6.27
N ALA A 68 -9.33 -2.37 -5.70
CA ALA A 68 -8.37 -1.32 -5.37
C ALA A 68 -7.40 -1.71 -4.25
N GLU A 69 -7.90 -2.33 -3.18
CA GLU A 69 -7.09 -2.92 -2.10
C GLU A 69 -6.08 -3.92 -2.66
N ALA A 70 -6.53 -4.86 -3.49
CA ALA A 70 -5.66 -5.84 -4.12
C ALA A 70 -4.56 -5.18 -4.99
N GLY A 71 -4.90 -4.12 -5.72
CA GLY A 71 -3.93 -3.33 -6.49
C GLY A 71 -2.87 -2.66 -5.62
N LEU A 72 -3.27 -2.11 -4.47
CA LEU A 72 -2.36 -1.50 -3.49
C LEU A 72 -1.45 -2.55 -2.84
N ILE A 73 -2.02 -3.68 -2.40
CA ILE A 73 -1.26 -4.77 -1.78
C ILE A 73 -0.19 -5.31 -2.74
N LYS A 74 -0.56 -5.53 -4.01
CA LYS A 74 0.37 -6.03 -5.04
C LYS A 74 1.51 -5.05 -5.33
N SER A 75 1.20 -3.76 -5.42
CA SER A 75 2.19 -2.74 -5.79
C SER A 75 3.10 -2.33 -4.64
N ALA A 76 2.56 -2.19 -3.42
CA ALA A 76 3.27 -1.65 -2.28
C ALA A 76 3.76 -2.71 -1.28
N ARG A 77 3.32 -3.97 -1.41
CA ARG A 77 3.70 -5.13 -0.56
C ARG A 77 3.73 -4.81 0.94
N PRO A 78 2.57 -4.48 1.56
CA PRO A 78 2.50 -4.14 2.97
C PRO A 78 3.05 -5.25 3.87
N LEU A 79 3.67 -4.86 4.99
CA LEU A 79 4.35 -5.77 5.92
C LEU A 79 3.43 -6.76 6.65
N HIS A 80 2.11 -6.57 6.64
CA HIS A 80 1.19 -7.44 7.37
C HIS A 80 0.01 -7.96 6.54
N ASN A 81 -0.10 -7.62 5.25
CA ASN A 81 -1.08 -8.23 4.32
C ASN A 81 -0.60 -9.63 3.86
N HIS A 82 -0.30 -10.51 4.83
CA HIS A 82 0.41 -11.78 4.61
C HIS A 82 -0.41 -13.04 4.74
N ILE A 83 -1.70 -12.96 5.08
CA ILE A 83 -2.58 -14.14 5.01
C ILE A 83 -2.71 -14.65 3.54
N HIS A 84 -2.14 -13.94 2.54
CA HIS A 84 -1.90 -14.41 1.17
C HIS A 84 -0.42 -14.33 0.69
N ASN A 85 0.56 -14.09 1.56
CA ASN A 85 1.99 -14.08 1.19
C ASN A 85 2.74 -15.12 2.03
N GLY A 86 2.83 -16.33 1.49
CA GLY A 86 3.71 -17.38 2.01
C GLY A 86 5.13 -16.84 2.20
N THR A 87 5.68 -17.06 3.40
CA THR A 87 7.07 -16.82 3.79
C THR A 87 7.68 -15.50 3.27
N ASN A 88 7.38 -14.39 3.94
CA ASN A 88 8.13 -13.14 3.76
C ASN A 88 9.58 -13.36 4.26
N PRO A 89 10.63 -13.23 3.41
CA PRO A 89 12.04 -13.39 3.82
C PRO A 89 12.54 -12.29 4.76
N HIS A 90 11.79 -11.20 4.96
CA HIS A 90 12.08 -10.22 6.01
C HIS A 90 11.70 -10.67 7.43
N ARG A 91 11.22 -11.91 7.60
CA ARG A 91 10.90 -12.53 8.90
C ARG A 91 12.11 -13.20 9.56
N VAL A 92 13.33 -12.70 9.33
CA VAL A 92 14.48 -13.08 10.16
C VAL A 92 14.22 -12.52 11.55
N ARG A 93 13.73 -13.39 12.43
CA ARG A 93 13.55 -13.12 13.86
C ARG A 93 14.91 -12.79 14.47
N VAL A 94 15.18 -11.52 14.71
CA VAL A 94 16.17 -11.13 15.72
C VAL A 94 15.44 -11.23 17.06
N GLY A 95 15.55 -12.39 17.73
CA GLY A 95 15.05 -12.53 19.10
C GLY A 95 15.82 -11.60 20.05
N PRO A 96 15.29 -11.29 21.24
CA PRO A 96 16.02 -10.49 22.23
C PRO A 96 17.35 -11.17 22.57
N PRO A 97 18.45 -10.41 22.74
CA PRO A 97 19.76 -11.01 22.99
C PRO A 97 19.75 -11.71 24.36
N SER A 98 19.98 -13.01 24.34
CA SER A 98 20.25 -13.79 25.55
C SER A 98 21.62 -13.40 26.12
N PRO A 99 21.75 -13.10 27.42
CA PRO A 99 23.01 -12.62 27.99
C PRO A 99 23.88 -13.83 28.34
N ARG A 100 24.68 -14.33 27.38
CA ARG A 100 26.01 -14.96 27.57
C ARG A 100 26.40 -15.76 26.33
N ALA A 101 27.38 -15.25 25.59
CA ALA A 101 28.55 -16.01 25.18
C ALA A 101 29.58 -15.01 24.61
N ARG A 102 30.63 -14.77 25.39
CA ARG A 102 31.89 -14.22 24.89
C ARG A 102 32.53 -15.30 24.03
N THR A 103 32.73 -15.02 22.74
CA THR A 103 33.79 -15.64 21.95
C THR A 103 34.10 -14.74 20.75
N THR A 104 35.37 -14.74 20.40
CA THR A 104 36.15 -13.70 19.72
C THR A 104 36.22 -13.86 18.20
N SER A 105 36.19 -12.72 17.47
CA SER A 105 36.92 -12.40 16.22
C SER A 105 36.53 -13.14 14.90
N PRO A 106 36.92 -12.67 13.68
CA PRO A 106 37.47 -11.37 13.27
C PRO A 106 36.66 -10.65 12.16
N ARG A 107 36.76 -9.31 12.20
CA ARG A 107 36.87 -8.34 11.09
C ARG A 107 36.61 -8.89 9.66
N SER A 108 35.47 -8.52 9.07
CA SER A 108 35.22 -8.62 7.62
C SER A 108 34.71 -7.30 7.06
N GLN A 109 35.66 -6.60 6.47
CA GLN A 109 35.62 -5.56 5.44
C GLN A 109 34.26 -5.01 4.97
N VAL A 110 34.17 -3.69 5.12
CA VAL A 110 33.34 -2.75 4.39
C VAL A 110 33.46 -2.95 2.87
N ARG A 111 32.31 -3.00 2.17
CA ARG A 111 32.19 -2.62 0.75
C ARG A 111 30.96 -1.73 0.56
N PRO A 112 31.09 -0.53 -0.02
CA PRO A 112 29.95 0.29 -0.40
C PRO A 112 29.49 -0.12 -1.81
N SER A 113 28.18 -0.27 -2.03
CA SER A 113 27.66 -0.43 -3.39
C SER A 113 26.27 0.21 -3.55
N ARG A 114 26.34 1.49 -3.92
CA ARG A 114 25.56 2.16 -4.97
C ARG A 114 24.04 2.19 -4.81
N PHE A 115 23.60 3.33 -4.28
CA PHE A 115 22.27 3.91 -4.45
C PHE A 115 21.85 4.05 -5.92
N LEU A 116 20.53 4.18 -6.11
CA LEU A 116 19.75 4.60 -7.28
C LEU A 116 19.66 3.64 -8.46
N THR A 117 18.45 3.08 -8.68
CA THR A 117 17.78 3.03 -10.02
C THR A 117 16.32 2.51 -10.05
N PRO A 118 15.44 2.58 -9.02
CA PRO A 118 14.02 2.27 -9.26
C PRO A 118 13.26 3.39 -10.00
N LEU A 119 13.79 4.63 -10.00
CA LEU A 119 13.12 5.79 -10.61
C LEU A 119 13.16 5.80 -12.15
N LEU A 120 14.23 5.25 -12.76
CA LEU A 120 14.38 5.22 -14.22
C LEU A 120 13.52 4.13 -14.89
N LEU A 121 13.30 3.00 -14.21
CA LEU A 121 12.35 1.98 -14.68
C LEU A 121 10.90 2.47 -14.56
N PHE A 122 10.59 3.29 -13.56
CA PHE A 122 9.27 3.90 -13.39
C PHE A 122 8.95 4.92 -14.49
N LEU A 123 9.92 5.76 -14.90
CA LEU A 123 9.73 6.66 -16.05
C LEU A 123 9.63 5.92 -17.39
N SER A 124 10.34 4.78 -17.55
CA SER A 124 10.30 3.98 -18.78
C SER A 124 8.97 3.23 -18.95
N LEU A 125 8.39 2.71 -17.86
CA LEU A 125 7.06 2.08 -17.90
C LEU A 125 5.94 3.13 -18.04
N LEU A 126 6.11 4.32 -17.44
CA LEU A 126 5.17 5.44 -17.60
C LEU A 126 5.16 5.98 -19.03
N THR A 127 6.31 6.08 -19.71
CA THR A 127 6.35 6.44 -21.14
C THR A 127 5.75 5.36 -22.04
N LEU A 128 5.82 4.09 -21.66
CA LEU A 128 5.16 3.01 -22.40
C LEU A 128 3.63 3.02 -22.25
N LEU A 129 3.10 3.42 -21.08
CA LEU A 129 1.66 3.66 -20.87
C LEU A 129 1.16 5.01 -21.43
N LEU A 130 2.06 5.97 -21.71
CA LEU A 130 1.74 7.23 -22.38
C LEU A 130 2.03 7.22 -23.89
N LYS A 131 2.34 6.08 -24.51
CA LYS A 131 2.30 5.99 -25.98
C LYS A 131 0.92 6.45 -26.45
N PRO A 132 0.83 7.49 -27.29
CA PRO A 132 -0.44 8.08 -27.70
C PRO A 132 -1.15 7.18 -28.72
N GLY A 133 -1.62 6.02 -28.26
CA GLY A 133 -2.56 5.18 -28.98
C GLY A 133 -3.98 5.61 -28.61
N ARG A 134 -4.50 6.62 -29.33
CA ARG A 134 -5.92 7.05 -29.41
C ARG A 134 -6.84 6.43 -28.34
N GLY A 135 -6.72 6.87 -27.09
CA GLY A 135 -7.74 6.59 -26.09
C GLY A 135 -9.05 7.25 -26.52
N LYS A 136 -10.07 6.45 -26.85
CA LYS A 136 -11.40 6.97 -27.22
C LYS A 136 -11.90 7.92 -26.13
N ARG A 137 -12.28 9.15 -26.51
CA ARG A 137 -12.97 10.09 -25.62
C ARG A 137 -14.17 9.36 -25.01
N GLY A 138 -14.23 9.30 -23.68
CA GLY A 138 -15.30 8.61 -22.93
C GLY A 138 -14.87 7.35 -22.18
N SER A 139 -13.66 6.82 -22.41
CA SER A 139 -13.16 5.68 -21.64
C SER A 139 -13.02 6.01 -20.14
N THR A 140 -13.15 5.00 -19.27
CA THR A 140 -12.98 5.18 -17.82
C THR A 140 -11.59 5.71 -17.48
N ALA A 141 -10.56 5.23 -18.18
CA ALA A 141 -9.20 5.76 -18.05
C ALA A 141 -9.11 7.25 -18.42
N TYR A 142 -9.77 7.68 -19.50
CA TYR A 142 -9.83 9.09 -19.90
C TYR A 142 -10.51 9.97 -18.83
N ARG A 143 -11.59 9.47 -18.22
CA ARG A 143 -12.31 10.19 -17.15
C ARG A 143 -11.48 10.31 -15.87
N VAL A 144 -10.72 9.29 -15.52
CA VAL A 144 -9.80 9.30 -14.36
C VAL A 144 -8.66 10.29 -14.58
N ILE A 145 -8.00 10.25 -15.73
CA ILE A 145 -6.92 11.18 -16.09
C ILE A 145 -7.42 12.64 -16.04
N ARG A 146 -8.58 12.93 -16.65
CA ARG A 146 -9.18 14.28 -16.63
C ARG A 146 -9.59 14.75 -15.23
N ARG A 147 -9.88 13.84 -14.29
CA ARG A 147 -10.20 14.21 -12.90
C ARG A 147 -8.93 14.56 -12.13
N LEU A 148 -7.86 13.81 -12.34
CA LEU A 148 -6.54 14.06 -11.76
C LEU A 148 -5.94 15.38 -12.28
N GLU A 149 -6.01 15.65 -13.59
CA GLU A 149 -5.55 16.93 -14.16
C GLU A 149 -6.24 18.14 -13.51
N ARG A 150 -7.56 18.07 -13.29
CA ARG A 150 -8.34 19.14 -12.64
C ARG A 150 -8.02 19.29 -11.16
N TYR A 151 -7.66 18.20 -10.48
CA TYR A 151 -7.23 18.24 -9.09
C TYR A 151 -5.86 18.91 -8.97
N LEU A 152 -4.88 18.45 -9.75
CA LEU A 152 -3.53 19.00 -9.76
C LEU A 152 -3.51 20.48 -10.16
N LYS A 153 -4.32 20.90 -11.14
CA LYS A 153 -4.43 22.31 -11.53
C LYS A 153 -4.96 23.21 -10.41
N ARG A 154 -5.86 22.71 -9.56
CA ARG A 154 -6.43 23.47 -8.43
C ARG A 154 -5.47 23.60 -7.25
N HIS A 155 -4.59 22.63 -7.05
CA HIS A 155 -3.65 22.60 -5.92
C HIS A 155 -2.25 23.10 -6.27
N ARG A 156 -1.99 23.48 -7.53
CA ARG A 156 -0.72 24.09 -7.96
C ARG A 156 -0.69 25.62 -7.82
N GLN A 157 -1.76 26.25 -7.35
CA GLN A 157 -1.85 27.70 -7.12
C GLN A 157 -2.02 28.07 -5.63
N ARG A 158 -1.52 27.23 -4.72
CA ARG A 158 -1.40 27.54 -3.29
C ARG A 158 0.02 27.30 -2.83
#